data_AF-A0A7W9ZBD3-F1
#
_entry.id   AF-A0A7W9ZBD3-F1
#
_cell.length_a   1.000
_cell.length_b   1.000
_cell.length_c   1.000
_cell.angle_alpha   90.00
_cell.angle_beta   90.00
_cell.angle_gamma   90.00
#
_symmetry.space_group_name_H-M   'P 1'
#
loop_
_entity.id
_entity.type
_entity.pdbx_description
1 polymer ?
#
loop_
_entity_poly.entity_id
_entity_poly.type
_entity_poly.pdbx_seq_one_letter_code
_entity_poly.pdbx_strand_id
1 'polypeptide(L)'
;MEKMASSADKDNQEDLKEPRSKNNEILSDDLIHEFLEYKNLKSASNNLAGNFSHNDLRESVEINKLANDNLSFEYNTENLLAKGYSFKEVVKGQAEELIRKYVKSAQILAIAGTDNFDKIDLRSRAILIRVAKTNIDQNKNSENSYKVINSQGIKIDQKNNLRAENAFFNTYHDLRKAMLNEWEELKNEFYCNKKALA
;
A
#
# COMPACT_ATOMS: atom_id res chain seq x y z
N MET A 1 47.36 15.11 -56.17
CA MET A 1 48.63 14.58 -55.62
C MET A 1 49.02 15.48 -54.46
N GLU A 2 48.56 15.16 -53.26
CA GLU A 2 49.28 14.35 -52.23
C GLU A 2 50.44 15.10 -51.56
N LYS A 3 50.26 15.46 -50.28
CA LYS A 3 51.00 14.81 -49.17
C LYS A 3 50.37 15.10 -47.81
N MET A 4 50.38 14.05 -46.99
CA MET A 4 49.83 13.86 -45.64
C MET A 4 50.74 14.37 -44.51
N ALA A 5 50.17 14.56 -43.32
CA ALA A 5 50.58 14.05 -41.97
C ALA A 5 49.99 14.98 -40.88
N SER A 6 49.03 14.61 -40.02
CA SER A 6 49.00 13.62 -38.90
C SER A 6 49.92 13.94 -37.72
N SER A 7 49.32 13.92 -36.50
CA SER A 7 49.87 13.73 -35.13
C SER A 7 49.54 14.92 -34.20
N ALA A 8 48.50 14.89 -33.36
CA ALA A 8 48.29 14.14 -32.12
C ALA A 8 48.74 14.89 -30.84
N ASP A 9 47.82 14.88 -29.86
CA ASP A 9 47.98 14.89 -28.40
C ASP A 9 48.11 16.20 -27.57
N LYS A 10 47.06 16.35 -26.73
CA LYS A 10 47.07 16.50 -25.25
C LYS A 10 46.92 17.88 -24.59
N ASP A 11 45.71 18.03 -24.04
CA ASP A 11 45.38 18.22 -22.62
C ASP A 11 45.48 19.60 -21.92
N ASN A 12 44.34 19.91 -21.29
CA ASN A 12 44.12 20.52 -19.97
C ASN A 12 43.67 21.98 -19.79
N GLN A 13 42.52 22.05 -19.11
CA GLN A 13 42.07 23.02 -18.09
C GLN A 13 41.52 24.40 -18.49
N GLU A 14 40.22 24.59 -18.26
CA GLU A 14 39.62 25.47 -17.21
C GLU A 14 38.08 25.48 -17.41
N ASP A 15 37.35 24.60 -16.71
CA ASP A 15 36.65 24.83 -15.43
C ASP A 15 35.46 25.82 -15.53
N LEU A 16 34.35 25.33 -16.09
CA LEU A 16 33.00 25.85 -15.84
C LEU A 16 32.22 24.77 -15.09
N LYS A 17 32.40 24.73 -13.76
CA LYS A 17 31.53 23.97 -12.86
C LYS A 17 30.22 24.73 -12.66
N GLU A 18 29.17 24.29 -13.36
CA GLU A 18 27.81 24.45 -12.87
C GLU A 18 27.65 23.67 -11.55
N PRO A 19 26.88 24.18 -10.57
CA PRO A 19 26.68 23.50 -9.30
C PRO A 19 25.76 22.29 -9.51
N ARG A 20 26.36 21.10 -9.66
CA ARG A 20 25.65 19.82 -9.54
C ARG A 20 25.06 19.71 -8.14
N SER A 21 23.75 19.95 -8.06
CA SER A 21 22.73 19.30 -7.21
C SER A 21 23.26 18.37 -6.09
N LYS A 22 23.81 18.93 -5.03
CA LYS A 22 24.16 18.21 -3.79
C LYS A 22 22.95 17.93 -2.88
N ASN A 23 21.81 18.54 -3.17
CA ASN A 23 20.65 18.49 -2.27
C ASN A 23 19.85 17.18 -2.38
N ASN A 24 20.02 16.41 -3.47
CA ASN A 24 19.30 15.15 -3.67
C ASN A 24 19.95 13.96 -2.95
N GLU A 25 21.28 13.98 -2.78
CA GLU A 25 22.05 12.93 -2.08
C GLU A 25 21.82 12.98 -0.56
N ILE A 26 21.77 14.19 0.01
CA ILE A 26 21.57 14.37 1.46
C ILE A 26 20.17 13.86 1.87
N LEU A 27 19.14 14.18 1.06
CA LEU A 27 17.79 13.67 1.29
C LEU A 27 17.69 12.15 1.13
N SER A 28 18.49 11.53 0.25
CA SER A 28 18.48 10.06 0.11
C SER A 28 19.09 9.39 1.31
N ASP A 29 20.16 9.96 1.85
CA ASP A 29 20.84 9.39 3.02
C ASP A 29 19.95 9.44 4.25
N ASP A 30 19.22 10.55 4.50
CA ASP A 30 18.29 10.65 5.63
C ASP A 30 17.11 9.66 5.52
N LEU A 31 16.56 9.46 4.33
CA LEU A 31 15.48 8.49 4.08
C LEU A 31 15.97 7.03 4.15
N ILE A 32 17.20 6.76 3.69
CA ILE A 32 17.86 5.47 3.88
C ILE A 32 18.10 5.23 5.37
N HIS A 33 18.47 6.26 6.12
CA HIS A 33 18.67 6.17 7.57
C HIS A 33 17.35 5.93 8.31
N GLU A 34 16.28 6.67 8.00
CA GLU A 34 14.92 6.44 8.52
C GLU A 34 14.42 5.02 8.18
N PHE A 35 14.74 4.52 6.99
CA PHE A 35 14.42 3.16 6.56
C PHE A 35 15.21 2.08 7.32
N LEU A 36 16.51 2.29 7.54
CA LEU A 36 17.36 1.39 8.32
C LEU A 36 17.01 1.41 9.82
N GLU A 37 16.46 2.51 10.31
CA GLU A 37 15.99 2.70 11.68
C GLU A 37 14.62 2.05 11.91
N TYR A 38 13.79 1.91 10.87
CA TYR A 38 12.57 1.09 10.91
C TYR A 38 12.93 -0.41 11.03
N LYS A 39 13.03 -0.87 12.28
CA LYS A 39 13.30 -2.24 12.73
C LYS A 39 14.63 -2.85 12.27
N ASN A 40 15.73 -2.43 12.92
CA ASN A 40 16.98 -3.19 13.03
C ASN A 40 17.57 -3.75 11.71
N LEU A 41 17.36 -3.06 10.58
CA LEU A 41 17.88 -3.47 9.26
C LEU A 41 19.37 -3.13 9.07
N LYS A 42 20.08 -2.76 10.15
CA LYS A 42 21.49 -2.36 10.14
C LYS A 42 22.43 -3.42 9.55
N SER A 43 22.04 -4.71 9.60
CA SER A 43 22.76 -5.83 8.98
C SER A 43 22.57 -5.96 7.46
N ALA A 44 21.57 -5.30 6.87
CA ALA A 44 21.28 -5.33 5.43
C ALA A 44 22.02 -4.24 4.63
N SER A 45 22.74 -3.34 5.32
CA SER A 45 23.50 -2.22 4.74
C SER A 45 24.44 -2.64 3.59
N ASN A 46 25.08 -3.81 3.70
CA ASN A 46 26.03 -4.29 2.69
C ASN A 46 25.35 -4.77 1.38
N ASN A 47 24.04 -5.00 1.39
CA ASN A 47 23.26 -5.45 0.22
C ASN A 47 22.43 -4.33 -0.42
N LEU A 48 22.47 -3.12 0.15
CA LEU A 48 21.72 -1.95 -0.34
C LEU A 48 22.48 -1.16 -1.42
N ALA A 49 23.67 -1.62 -1.82
CA ALA A 49 24.57 -0.98 -2.79
C ALA A 49 24.09 -1.10 -4.26
N GLY A 50 22.80 -0.90 -4.49
CA GLY A 50 22.23 -0.63 -5.80
C GLY A 50 21.74 0.81 -5.83
N ASN A 51 21.94 1.53 -6.93
CA ASN A 51 21.41 2.88 -7.13
C ASN A 51 19.87 2.84 -7.09
N PHE A 52 19.27 2.95 -5.91
CA PHE A 52 17.83 3.10 -5.78
C PHE A 52 17.45 4.56 -6.05
N SER A 53 16.47 4.78 -6.91
CA SER A 53 15.84 6.10 -6.97
C SER A 53 15.08 6.34 -5.66
N HIS A 54 14.98 7.60 -5.23
CA HIS A 54 14.15 8.02 -4.10
C HIS A 54 12.72 7.44 -4.14
N ASN A 55 12.13 7.38 -5.33
CA ASN A 55 10.80 6.81 -5.53
C ASN A 55 10.76 5.29 -5.31
N ASP A 56 11.83 4.59 -5.69
CA ASP A 56 11.93 3.13 -5.55
C ASP A 56 12.06 2.72 -4.07
N LEU A 57 12.80 3.51 -3.28
CA LEU A 57 12.91 3.29 -1.84
C LEU A 57 11.57 3.47 -1.15
N ARG A 58 10.86 4.56 -1.42
CA ARG A 58 9.56 4.85 -0.82
C ARG A 58 8.54 3.75 -1.13
N GLU A 59 8.46 3.33 -2.40
CA GLU A 59 7.56 2.25 -2.80
C GLU A 59 7.93 0.93 -2.10
N SER A 60 9.22 0.65 -1.96
CA SER A 60 9.72 -0.53 -1.24
C SER A 60 9.32 -0.52 0.24
N VAL A 61 9.41 0.63 0.92
CA VAL A 61 8.95 0.76 2.32
C VAL A 61 7.46 0.48 2.45
N GLU A 62 6.66 1.04 1.54
CA GLU A 62 5.21 0.85 1.54
C GLU A 62 4.84 -0.62 1.29
N ILE A 63 5.52 -1.30 0.35
CA ILE A 63 5.33 -2.73 0.08
C ILE A 63 5.69 -3.55 1.30
N ASN A 64 6.85 -3.31 1.93
CA ASN A 64 7.30 -4.04 3.11
C ASN A 64 6.30 -3.92 4.26
N LYS A 65 5.82 -2.71 4.52
CA LYS A 65 4.80 -2.46 5.55
C LYS A 65 3.51 -3.22 5.23
N LEU A 66 3.01 -3.09 4.00
CA LEU A 66 1.78 -3.74 3.57
C LEU A 66 1.90 -5.28 3.64
N ALA A 67 3.05 -5.83 3.26
CA ALA A 67 3.33 -7.26 3.34
C ALA A 67 3.37 -7.75 4.79
N ASN A 68 4.11 -7.06 5.67
CA ASN A 68 4.19 -7.42 7.08
C ASN A 68 2.82 -7.36 7.79
N ASP A 69 1.94 -6.44 7.39
CA ASP A 69 0.61 -6.27 7.99
C ASP A 69 -0.43 -7.27 7.46
N ASN A 70 -0.28 -7.79 6.24
CA ASN A 70 -1.36 -8.50 5.53
C ASN A 70 -0.97 -9.90 4.99
N LEU A 71 0.32 -10.24 4.91
CA LEU A 71 0.80 -11.56 4.48
C LEU A 71 1.16 -12.44 5.68
N SER A 72 1.46 -13.72 5.40
CA SER A 72 1.95 -14.64 6.42
C SER A 72 3.39 -14.31 6.83
N PHE A 73 3.81 -14.87 7.96
CA PHE A 73 5.17 -14.70 8.50
C PHE A 73 6.29 -15.11 7.51
N GLU A 74 6.00 -15.98 6.55
CA GLU A 74 6.95 -16.41 5.51
C GLU A 74 7.40 -15.25 4.62
N TYR A 75 6.55 -14.25 4.44
CA TYR A 75 6.81 -13.05 3.66
C TYR A 75 7.26 -11.87 4.52
N ASN A 76 7.50 -12.08 5.82
CA ASN A 76 8.04 -11.06 6.67
C ASN A 76 9.45 -10.65 6.20
N THR A 77 9.70 -9.34 6.20
CA THR A 77 10.95 -8.76 5.68
C THR A 77 12.18 -9.28 6.43
N GLU A 78 12.14 -9.32 7.76
CA GLU A 78 13.26 -9.80 8.59
C GLU A 78 13.53 -11.29 8.36
N ASN A 79 12.46 -12.09 8.26
CA ASN A 79 12.55 -13.52 7.98
C ASN A 79 13.20 -13.80 6.62
N LEU A 80 12.80 -13.08 5.57
CA LEU A 80 13.37 -13.26 4.24
C LEU A 80 14.82 -12.78 4.14
N LEU A 81 15.16 -11.66 4.78
CA LEU A 81 16.54 -11.19 4.85
C LEU A 81 17.43 -12.16 5.63
N ALA A 82 16.95 -12.72 6.74
CA ALA A 82 17.67 -13.73 7.51
C ALA A 82 17.91 -15.03 6.72
N LYS A 83 17.03 -15.36 5.77
CA LYS A 83 17.21 -16.48 4.83
C LYS A 83 18.23 -16.20 3.72
N GLY A 84 18.75 -14.97 3.64
CA GLY A 84 19.78 -14.58 2.68
C GLY A 84 19.26 -13.99 1.36
N TYR A 85 17.96 -13.69 1.26
CA TYR A 85 17.44 -12.97 0.09
C TYR A 85 17.95 -11.53 0.07
N SER A 86 18.26 -11.01 -1.12
CA SER A 86 18.58 -9.58 -1.27
C SER A 86 17.33 -8.73 -1.07
N PHE A 87 17.51 -7.48 -0.65
CA PHE A 87 16.39 -6.56 -0.41
C PHE A 87 15.46 -6.42 -1.63
N LYS A 88 16.05 -6.33 -2.83
CA LYS A 88 15.30 -6.24 -4.09
C LYS A 88 14.44 -7.48 -4.35
N GLU A 89 14.96 -8.66 -4.03
CA GLU A 89 14.21 -9.93 -4.16
C GLU A 89 13.08 -10.00 -3.13
N VAL A 90 13.32 -9.55 -1.91
CA VAL A 90 12.30 -9.47 -0.85
C VAL A 90 11.13 -8.59 -1.29
N VAL A 91 11.40 -7.35 -1.72
CA VAL A 91 10.37 -6.41 -2.17
C VAL A 91 9.61 -6.96 -3.37
N LYS A 92 10.32 -7.55 -4.35
CA LYS A 92 9.70 -8.19 -5.52
C LYS A 92 8.74 -9.31 -5.10
N GLY A 93 9.21 -10.26 -4.28
CA GLY A 93 8.42 -11.41 -3.85
C GLY A 93 7.20 -11.01 -3.00
N GLN A 94 7.38 -10.03 -2.11
CA GLN A 94 6.27 -9.48 -1.32
C GLN A 94 5.22 -8.80 -2.19
N ALA A 95 5.63 -8.01 -3.19
CA ALA A 95 4.70 -7.38 -4.12
C ALA A 95 3.90 -8.41 -4.92
N GLU A 96 4.56 -9.46 -5.41
CA GLU A 96 3.91 -10.53 -6.18
C GLU A 96 2.88 -11.29 -5.34
N GLU A 97 3.22 -11.61 -4.09
CA GLU A 97 2.30 -12.31 -3.20
C GLU A 97 1.12 -11.42 -2.77
N LEU A 98 1.35 -10.13 -2.52
CA LEU A 98 0.28 -9.16 -2.29
C LEU A 98 -0.71 -9.11 -3.46
N ILE A 99 -0.20 -9.08 -4.69
CA ILE A 99 -1.04 -9.09 -5.89
C ILE A 99 -1.82 -10.41 -5.96
N ARG A 100 -1.14 -11.55 -5.79
CA ARG A 100 -1.76 -12.88 -5.85
C ARG A 100 -2.89 -13.04 -4.83
N LYS A 101 -2.72 -12.51 -3.63
CA LYS A 101 -3.70 -12.64 -2.54
C LYS A 101 -4.87 -11.68 -2.69
N TYR A 102 -4.64 -10.44 -3.14
CA TYR A 102 -5.64 -9.37 -3.08
C TYR A 102 -6.18 -8.92 -4.44
N VAL A 103 -5.65 -9.40 -5.57
CA VAL A 103 -6.12 -9.05 -6.92
C VAL A 103 -6.67 -10.30 -7.61
N LYS A 104 -7.84 -10.18 -8.23
CA LYS A 104 -8.45 -11.30 -8.96
C LYS A 104 -7.64 -11.61 -10.21
N SER A 105 -7.47 -12.89 -10.55
CA SER A 105 -6.70 -13.31 -11.75
C SER A 105 -7.20 -12.66 -13.04
N ALA A 106 -8.52 -12.47 -13.19
CA ALA A 106 -9.08 -11.75 -14.35
C ALA A 106 -8.59 -10.29 -14.46
N GLN A 107 -8.37 -9.61 -13.34
CA GLN A 107 -7.82 -8.25 -13.32
C GLN A 107 -6.31 -8.26 -13.60
N ILE A 108 -5.59 -9.27 -13.09
CA ILE A 108 -4.16 -9.47 -13.39
C ILE A 108 -3.97 -9.61 -14.90
N LEU A 109 -4.71 -10.53 -15.52
CA LEU A 109 -4.65 -10.76 -16.96
C LEU A 109 -5.07 -9.51 -17.77
N ALA A 110 -6.09 -8.78 -17.33
CA ALA A 110 -6.54 -7.57 -18.02
C ALA A 110 -5.52 -6.42 -17.97
N ILE A 111 -4.76 -6.29 -16.88
CA ILE A 111 -3.78 -5.22 -16.69
C ILE A 111 -2.43 -5.58 -17.30
N ALA A 112 -1.94 -6.79 -17.04
CA ALA A 112 -0.59 -7.21 -17.43
C ALA A 112 -0.56 -8.07 -18.70
N GLY A 113 -1.70 -8.57 -19.19
CA GLY A 113 -1.77 -9.48 -20.34
C GLY A 113 -1.23 -10.90 -20.07
N THR A 114 -0.76 -11.18 -18.86
CA THR A 114 -0.17 -12.47 -18.45
C THR A 114 -0.36 -12.70 -16.95
N ASP A 115 -0.51 -13.96 -16.55
CA ASP A 115 -0.54 -14.38 -15.14
C ASP A 115 0.85 -14.75 -14.60
N ASN A 116 1.87 -14.78 -15.48
CA ASN A 116 3.26 -15.03 -15.07
C ASN A 116 3.94 -13.73 -14.63
N PHE A 117 4.15 -13.59 -13.32
CA PHE A 117 4.73 -12.41 -12.66
C PHE A 117 6.14 -12.04 -13.12
N ASP A 118 6.95 -13.00 -13.57
CA ASP A 118 8.29 -12.73 -14.09
C ASP A 118 8.26 -12.01 -15.43
N LYS A 119 7.16 -12.13 -16.17
CA LYS A 119 6.94 -11.47 -17.47
C LYS A 119 6.21 -10.13 -17.33
N ILE A 120 5.73 -9.78 -16.14
CA ILE A 120 5.01 -8.53 -15.91
C ILE A 120 6.01 -7.37 -15.90
N ASP A 121 5.74 -6.35 -16.72
CA ASP A 121 6.54 -5.14 -16.77
C ASP A 121 6.37 -4.29 -15.50
N LEU A 122 7.37 -3.44 -15.23
CA LEU A 122 7.39 -2.59 -14.03
C LEU A 122 6.14 -1.70 -13.90
N ARG A 123 5.60 -1.21 -15.04
CA ARG A 123 4.44 -0.30 -15.02
C ARG A 123 3.16 -1.05 -14.69
N SER A 124 2.92 -2.20 -15.31
CA SER A 124 1.76 -3.05 -14.98
C SER A 124 1.84 -3.55 -13.54
N ARG A 125 3.04 -3.90 -13.05
CA ARG A 125 3.25 -4.28 -11.66
C ARG A 125 2.85 -3.17 -10.68
N ALA A 126 3.29 -1.94 -10.94
CA ALA A 126 2.93 -0.79 -10.12
C ALA A 126 1.40 -0.54 -10.09
N ILE A 127 0.71 -0.73 -11.22
CA ILE A 127 -0.76 -0.64 -11.28
C ILE A 127 -1.38 -1.76 -10.43
N LEU A 128 -0.91 -2.99 -10.57
CA LEU A 128 -1.42 -4.13 -9.80
C LEU A 128 -1.21 -3.96 -8.29
N ILE A 129 -0.10 -3.39 -7.86
CA ILE A 129 0.16 -3.06 -6.44
C ILE A 129 -0.88 -2.04 -5.95
N ARG A 130 -1.21 -1.00 -6.73
CA ARG A 130 -2.25 -0.02 -6.36
C ARG A 130 -3.64 -0.66 -6.26
N VAL A 131 -3.96 -1.59 -7.17
CA VAL A 131 -5.21 -2.37 -7.11
C VAL A 131 -5.23 -3.24 -5.84
N ALA A 132 -4.13 -3.91 -5.52
CA ALA A 132 -4.00 -4.70 -4.30
C ALA A 132 -4.22 -3.84 -3.05
N LYS A 133 -3.57 -2.66 -2.95
CA LYS A 133 -3.78 -1.69 -1.86
C LYS A 133 -5.26 -1.31 -1.71
N THR A 134 -5.90 -0.94 -2.82
CA THR A 134 -7.32 -0.57 -2.83
C THR A 134 -8.20 -1.71 -2.33
N ASN A 135 -7.92 -2.94 -2.75
CA ASN A 135 -8.70 -4.12 -2.32
C ASN A 135 -8.47 -4.46 -0.84
N ILE A 136 -7.24 -4.30 -0.33
CA ILE A 136 -6.92 -4.43 1.10
C ILE A 136 -7.71 -3.41 1.92
N ASP A 137 -7.71 -2.14 1.50
CA ASP A 137 -8.44 -1.07 2.18
C ASP A 137 -9.95 -1.32 2.12
N GLN A 138 -10.46 -1.80 0.99
CA GLN A 138 -11.86 -2.20 0.86
C GLN A 138 -12.22 -3.37 1.77
N ASN A 139 -11.32 -4.34 1.96
CA ASN A 139 -11.53 -5.50 2.83
C ASN A 139 -11.49 -5.10 4.32
N LYS A 140 -10.52 -4.28 4.73
CA LYS A 140 -10.49 -3.67 6.07
C LYS A 140 -11.76 -2.85 6.33
N ASN A 141 -12.25 -2.14 5.31
CA ASN A 141 -13.47 -1.36 5.40
C ASN A 141 -14.76 -2.19 5.34
N SER A 142 -14.76 -3.42 4.80
CA SER A 142 -15.91 -4.33 4.95
C SER A 142 -16.06 -4.87 6.37
N GLU A 143 -14.96 -4.95 7.13
CA GLU A 143 -14.99 -5.27 8.56
C GLU A 143 -15.36 -4.04 9.41
N ASN A 144 -15.18 -2.82 8.88
CA ASN A 144 -15.68 -1.60 9.49
C ASN A 144 -17.22 -1.50 9.41
N SER A 145 -17.81 -0.97 10.49
CA SER A 145 -19.26 -0.89 10.74
C SER A 145 -20.08 -0.37 9.55
N TYR A 146 -19.53 0.59 8.82
CA TYR A 146 -20.26 1.38 7.82
C TYR A 146 -20.74 0.59 6.60
N LYS A 147 -20.09 -0.52 6.23
CA LYS A 147 -20.58 -1.38 5.12
C LYS A 147 -21.66 -2.35 5.57
N VAL A 148 -21.55 -2.92 6.77
CA VAL A 148 -22.61 -3.75 7.38
C VAL A 148 -23.90 -2.94 7.58
N ILE A 149 -23.76 -1.65 7.88
CA ILE A 149 -24.85 -0.68 7.98
C ILE A 149 -25.57 -0.48 6.63
N ASN A 150 -24.85 -0.49 5.51
CA ASN A 150 -25.44 -0.21 4.19
C ASN A 150 -25.87 -1.47 3.40
N SER A 151 -25.36 -2.67 3.73
CA SER A 151 -25.63 -3.89 2.95
C SER A 151 -26.90 -4.64 3.36
N GLN A 152 -27.37 -4.44 4.59
CA GLN A 152 -28.70 -4.87 4.98
C GLN A 152 -29.59 -3.64 4.95
N GLY A 153 -30.50 -3.53 3.98
CA GLY A 153 -31.75 -2.83 4.23
C GLY A 153 -32.43 -3.57 5.38
N ILE A 154 -32.17 -3.12 6.61
CA ILE A 154 -32.64 -3.76 7.82
C ILE A 154 -34.16 -3.68 7.78
N LYS A 155 -34.81 -4.84 7.62
CA LYS A 155 -36.20 -4.97 8.04
C LYS A 155 -36.21 -4.59 9.51
N ILE A 156 -36.94 -3.54 9.85
CA ILE A 156 -37.13 -3.03 11.21
C ILE A 156 -37.87 -4.13 11.99
N ASP A 157 -37.12 -5.14 12.42
CA ASP A 157 -37.60 -6.09 13.39
C ASP A 157 -37.47 -5.39 14.75
N GLN A 158 -38.60 -5.05 15.35
CA GLN A 158 -38.75 -4.34 16.63
C GLN A 158 -37.94 -4.92 17.80
N LYS A 159 -37.37 -6.12 17.64
CA LYS A 159 -36.64 -6.85 18.68
C LYS A 159 -35.29 -6.20 19.05
N ASN A 160 -34.70 -5.40 18.17
CA ASN A 160 -33.39 -4.76 18.40
C ASN A 160 -33.52 -3.22 18.39
N ASN A 161 -34.35 -2.65 19.27
CA ASN A 161 -34.45 -1.21 19.48
C ASN A 161 -33.95 -0.85 20.89
N LEU A 162 -33.11 0.17 21.02
CA LEU A 162 -32.62 0.68 22.31
C LEU A 162 -33.73 1.29 23.18
N ARG A 163 -34.81 1.79 22.57
CA ARG A 163 -36.00 2.34 23.24
C ARG A 163 -36.98 1.27 23.71
N ALA A 164 -36.75 -0.01 23.38
CA ALA A 164 -37.63 -1.07 23.84
C ALA A 164 -37.41 -1.34 25.35
N GLU A 165 -38.48 -1.28 26.13
CA GLU A 165 -38.46 -1.46 27.59
C GLU A 165 -37.85 -2.81 28.04
N ASN A 166 -37.87 -3.81 27.16
CA ASN A 166 -37.31 -5.15 27.38
C ASN A 166 -36.16 -5.50 26.42
N ALA A 167 -35.37 -4.51 25.99
CA ALA A 167 -34.25 -4.76 25.08
C ALA A 167 -33.18 -5.65 25.74
N PHE A 168 -32.99 -6.86 25.21
CA PHE A 168 -31.93 -7.77 25.66
C PHE A 168 -30.99 -8.10 24.50
N PHE A 169 -29.72 -7.71 24.64
CA PHE A 169 -28.69 -7.89 23.62
C PHE A 169 -27.80 -9.08 24.00
N ASN A 170 -27.99 -10.21 23.31
CA ASN A 170 -27.25 -11.43 23.59
C ASN A 170 -25.81 -11.39 23.07
N THR A 171 -25.55 -10.58 22.05
CA THR A 171 -24.24 -10.49 21.38
C THR A 171 -23.87 -9.05 21.09
N TYR A 172 -22.57 -8.74 21.02
CA TYR A 172 -22.06 -7.43 20.59
C TYR A 172 -22.69 -6.95 19.28
N HIS A 173 -22.94 -7.88 18.36
CA HIS A 173 -23.61 -7.61 17.10
C HIS A 173 -25.07 -7.12 17.26
N ASP A 174 -25.80 -7.61 18.26
CA ASP A 174 -27.18 -7.21 18.55
C ASP A 174 -27.23 -5.79 19.12
N LEU A 175 -26.31 -5.47 20.04
CA LEU A 175 -26.14 -4.12 20.57
C LEU A 175 -25.80 -3.12 19.45
N ARG A 176 -24.87 -3.48 18.57
CA ARG A 176 -24.45 -2.63 17.44
C ARG A 176 -25.61 -2.37 16.47
N LYS A 177 -26.44 -3.39 16.21
CA LYS A 177 -27.67 -3.24 15.41
C LYS A 177 -28.67 -2.30 16.08
N ALA A 178 -28.86 -2.41 17.39
CA ALA A 178 -29.77 -1.55 18.12
C ALA A 178 -29.34 -0.08 18.13
N MET A 179 -28.03 0.18 18.29
CA MET A 179 -27.46 1.53 18.19
C MET A 179 -27.67 2.15 16.80
N LEU A 180 -27.57 1.34 15.74
CA LEU A 180 -27.82 1.80 14.38
C LEU A 180 -29.30 2.17 14.16
N ASN A 181 -30.21 1.28 14.58
CA ASN A 181 -31.65 1.52 14.47
C ASN A 181 -32.05 2.83 15.16
N GLU A 182 -31.51 3.08 16.35
CA GLU A 182 -31.73 4.34 17.09
C GLU A 182 -31.22 5.57 16.33
N TRP A 183 -30.03 5.48 15.73
CA TRP A 183 -29.48 6.58 14.94
C TRP A 183 -30.33 6.86 13.70
N GLU A 184 -30.86 5.83 13.03
CA GLU A 184 -31.77 5.99 11.90
C GLU A 184 -33.11 6.61 12.32
N GLU A 185 -33.66 6.21 13.47
CA GLU A 185 -34.86 6.83 14.04
C GLU A 185 -34.62 8.30 14.38
N LEU A 186 -33.54 8.65 15.08
CA LEU A 186 -33.17 10.04 15.38
C LEU A 186 -32.96 10.87 14.11
N LYS A 187 -32.31 10.30 13.09
CA LYS A 187 -32.14 10.95 11.79
C LYS A 187 -33.51 11.20 11.15
N ASN A 188 -34.38 10.21 11.11
CA ASN A 188 -35.72 10.35 10.55
C ASN A 188 -36.54 11.38 11.33
N GLU A 189 -36.51 11.38 12.66
CA GLU A 189 -37.16 12.39 13.49
C GLU A 189 -36.63 13.79 13.16
N PHE A 190 -35.31 13.97 13.07
CA PHE A 190 -34.69 15.26 12.82
C PHE A 190 -35.01 15.81 11.41
N TYR A 191 -34.93 14.96 10.39
CA TYR A 191 -35.06 15.39 8.99
C TYR A 191 -36.49 15.29 8.45
N CYS A 192 -37.30 14.33 8.89
CA CYS A 192 -38.64 14.09 8.36
C CYS A 192 -39.75 14.73 9.19
N ASN A 193 -39.64 14.86 10.53
CA ASN A 193 -40.69 15.52 11.32
C ASN A 193 -40.76 17.04 11.09
N LYS A 194 -39.73 17.66 10.51
CA LYS A 194 -39.78 19.07 10.08
C LYS A 194 -40.74 19.33 8.91
N LYS A 195 -41.17 18.31 8.16
CA LYS A 195 -42.14 18.48 7.06
C LYS A 195 -43.60 18.57 7.50
N ALA A 196 -43.93 18.26 8.75
CA ALA A 196 -45.32 18.24 9.24
C ALA A 196 -45.76 19.54 9.94
N LEU A 197 -44.87 20.52 10.08
CA LEU A 197 -45.12 21.79 10.79
C LEU A 197 -45.03 23.02 9.87
N ALA A 198 -45.11 22.84 8.55
CA ALA A 198 -45.15 23.91 7.56
C ALA A 198 -46.51 23.96 6.86
#